data_AF-A0A5B7FXU6-F1
#
_entry.id   AF-A0A5B7FXU6-F1
#
_cell.length_a   1.000
_cell.length_b   1.000
_cell.length_c   1.000
_cell.angle_alpha   90.00
_cell.angle_beta   90.00
_cell.angle_gamma   90.00
#
_symmetry.space_group_name_H-M   'P 1'
#
loop_
_entity.id
_entity.type
_entity.pdbx_description
1 polymer ?
#
loop_
_entity_poly.entity_id
_entity_poly.type
_entity_poly.pdbx_seq_one_letter_code
_entity_poly.pdbx_strand_id
1 'polypeptide(L)'
;METRGVGTVIGPWRHLEAVPGRWQRSKRFSSPFKTDLPAVLMAFPDFKFPEGESFMHHTTVLKYLEDYACHFSLLTSIKFGHRVEEVSPAAAHDGQMSWRVTVRDLSTDLTHVTTCWALFICNGHFSEPNFPEIEGIEKYRGQRLHSHDYREPSAFLDRRVMVLGAGASGLDIGLEIAKVFLSHKFPIVIPSEFPNTLRQVRAVVTANETGFVLTDGTHVEADVILYCTGYKYKFPFLTGECGVEVKDNHVHNLHKHIINIRYPTMGFIGLPSRVIVFPLVNYQVSSH
;
A
#
# COMPACT_ATOMS: atom_id res chain seq x y z
N MET A 1 -10.51 28.22 -15.08
CA MET A 1 -9.61 27.63 -16.10
C MET A 1 -9.12 26.31 -15.55
N GLU A 2 -9.81 25.23 -15.92
CA GLU A 2 -9.51 23.87 -15.49
C GLU A 2 -8.20 23.39 -16.10
N THR A 3 -7.22 23.09 -15.26
CA THR A 3 -6.01 22.39 -15.67
C THR A 3 -6.36 20.93 -15.91
N ARG A 4 -6.46 20.57 -17.20
CA ARG A 4 -6.51 19.19 -17.70
C ARG A 4 -5.42 18.37 -16.99
N GLY A 5 -5.83 17.27 -16.34
CA GLY A 5 -4.97 16.46 -15.48
C GLY A 5 -3.73 15.95 -16.21
N VAL A 6 -2.58 16.57 -15.92
CA VAL A 6 -1.27 16.02 -16.28
C VAL A 6 -1.09 14.74 -15.46
N GLY A 7 -0.97 13.61 -16.15
CA GLY A 7 -0.64 12.37 -15.49
C GLY A 7 0.73 12.44 -14.82
N THR A 8 0.84 11.88 -13.62
CA THR A 8 2.05 11.93 -12.79
C THR A 8 2.48 10.50 -12.40
N VAL A 9 3.79 10.26 -12.29
CA VAL A 9 4.43 8.93 -12.19
C VAL A 9 4.23 8.23 -10.85
N ILE A 10 3.30 8.57 -9.97
CA ILE A 10 3.63 8.34 -8.55
C ILE A 10 2.72 7.35 -7.85
N GLY A 11 3.36 6.36 -7.21
CA GLY A 11 2.79 5.39 -6.29
C GLY A 11 2.29 6.04 -4.99
N PRO A 12 2.51 5.45 -3.80
CA PRO A 12 1.81 5.84 -2.56
C PRO A 12 2.13 7.26 -2.02
N TRP A 13 2.99 8.04 -2.69
CA TRP A 13 3.55 9.31 -2.21
C TRP A 13 2.77 10.56 -2.63
N ARG A 14 1.79 10.44 -3.54
CA ARG A 14 0.94 11.56 -3.97
C ARG A 14 -0.28 11.72 -3.06
N HIS A 15 -0.45 12.91 -2.49
CA HIS A 15 -1.70 13.31 -1.83
C HIS A 15 -2.75 13.68 -2.90
N LEU A 16 -3.96 13.16 -2.75
CA LEU A 16 -5.12 13.49 -3.58
C LEU A 16 -6.28 13.82 -2.64
N GLU A 17 -6.86 15.01 -2.80
CA GLU A 17 -8.12 15.35 -2.14
C GLU A 17 -9.25 14.41 -2.60
N ALA A 18 -10.14 14.05 -1.68
CA ALA A 18 -11.24 13.13 -1.97
C ALA A 18 -12.27 13.79 -2.90
N VAL A 19 -12.50 13.19 -4.07
CA VAL A 19 -13.62 13.54 -4.95
C VAL A 19 -14.70 12.43 -4.81
N PRO A 20 -15.94 12.75 -4.42
CA PRO A 20 -17.01 11.75 -4.30
C PRO A 20 -17.26 11.02 -5.63
N GLY A 21 -17.43 9.69 -5.58
CA GLY A 21 -17.88 8.89 -6.73
C GLY A 21 -16.80 8.30 -7.66
N ARG A 22 -15.49 8.54 -7.42
CA ARG A 22 -14.39 7.85 -8.16
C ARG A 22 -13.65 6.84 -7.30
N TRP A 23 -13.43 5.65 -7.85
CA TRP A 23 -12.40 4.72 -7.39
C TRP A 23 -11.02 5.36 -7.58
N GLN A 24 -10.20 5.45 -6.52
CA GLN A 24 -8.85 6.05 -6.55
C GLN A 24 -7.83 5.08 -5.98
N ARG A 25 -6.64 5.02 -6.62
CA ARG A 25 -5.61 3.97 -6.44
C ARG A 25 -4.76 4.16 -5.17
N SER A 26 -4.69 5.38 -4.66
CA SER A 26 -4.11 5.75 -3.37
C SER A 26 -4.87 6.94 -2.81
N LYS A 27 -5.44 6.80 -1.61
CA LYS A 27 -5.98 7.92 -0.84
C LYS A 27 -5.20 7.94 0.48
N ARG A 28 -4.43 8.99 0.78
CA ARG A 28 -3.67 9.11 2.04
C ARG A 28 -3.72 10.53 2.62
N PHE A 29 -3.45 10.56 3.91
CA PHE A 29 -3.61 11.58 4.97
C PHE A 29 -3.30 13.04 4.63
N SER A 30 -3.95 13.96 5.35
CA SER A 30 -3.60 15.38 5.47
C SER A 30 -2.61 15.64 6.64
N SER A 31 -2.05 14.58 7.23
CA SER A 31 -1.17 14.58 8.43
C SER A 31 0.34 14.52 8.07
N PRO A 32 1.26 15.02 8.93
CA PRO A 32 2.68 15.29 8.65
C PRO A 32 3.55 14.01 8.58
N PHE A 33 3.17 13.04 7.76
CA PHE A 33 3.91 11.79 7.62
C PHE A 33 5.29 12.04 7.02
N LYS A 34 6.31 11.81 7.85
CA LYS A 34 7.69 11.68 7.43
C LYS A 34 7.98 10.23 7.05
N THR A 35 9.09 10.00 6.36
CA THR A 35 9.59 8.65 6.13
C THR A 35 9.82 7.93 7.46
N ASP A 36 9.60 6.63 7.49
CA ASP A 36 9.90 5.75 8.64
C ASP A 36 11.37 5.30 8.64
N LEU A 37 12.10 5.57 7.55
CA LEU A 37 13.52 5.32 7.37
C LEU A 37 14.27 6.62 7.03
N PRO A 38 15.56 6.71 7.40
CA PRO A 38 16.43 7.78 6.96
C PRO A 38 16.55 7.82 5.43
N ALA A 39 16.45 9.01 4.84
CA ALA A 39 16.51 9.24 3.39
C ALA A 39 17.79 8.69 2.75
N VAL A 40 18.92 8.73 3.45
CA VAL A 40 20.20 8.17 2.99
C VAL A 40 20.13 6.67 2.72
N LEU A 41 19.32 5.94 3.49
CA LEU A 41 19.11 4.51 3.28
C LEU A 41 18.12 4.26 2.14
N MET A 42 17.13 5.14 2.00
CA MET A 42 16.07 4.99 1.00
C MET A 42 16.52 5.35 -0.41
N ALA A 43 17.56 6.15 -0.62
CA ALA A 43 17.94 6.64 -1.95
C ALA A 43 18.18 5.51 -2.96
N PHE A 44 17.81 5.72 -4.21
CA PHE A 44 18.37 4.95 -5.33
C PHE A 44 19.90 5.09 -5.34
N PRO A 45 20.65 4.01 -5.64
CA PRO A 45 22.12 4.07 -5.59
C PRO A 45 22.76 5.12 -6.50
N ASP A 46 22.09 5.45 -7.61
CA ASP A 46 22.53 6.38 -8.65
C ASP A 46 21.90 7.78 -8.54
N PHE A 47 21.04 8.03 -7.53
CA PHE A 47 20.34 9.30 -7.38
C PHE A 47 20.06 9.66 -5.92
N LYS A 48 20.67 10.75 -5.45
CA LYS A 48 20.62 11.15 -4.03
C LYS A 48 19.40 12.00 -3.71
N PHE A 49 18.88 11.83 -2.50
CA PHE A 49 17.95 12.80 -1.92
C PHE A 49 18.63 14.17 -1.71
N PRO A 50 17.86 15.28 -1.69
CA PRO A 50 18.39 16.59 -1.32
C PRO A 50 18.95 16.59 0.11
N GLU A 51 19.91 17.46 0.39
CA GLU A 51 20.40 17.67 1.76
C GLU A 51 19.28 18.24 2.66
N GLY A 52 19.26 17.84 3.93
CA GLY A 52 18.24 18.29 4.88
C GLY A 52 18.00 17.29 6.00
N GLU A 53 16.74 17.23 6.46
CA GLU A 53 16.32 16.31 7.52
C GLU A 53 16.54 14.84 7.11
N SER A 54 16.96 14.01 8.07
CA SER A 54 17.14 12.58 7.83
C SER A 54 15.82 11.87 7.54
N PHE A 55 14.73 12.26 8.19
CA PHE A 55 13.39 11.74 7.96
C PHE A 55 12.59 12.78 7.19
N MET A 56 12.19 12.47 5.97
CA MET A 56 11.68 13.46 5.03
C MET A 56 10.16 13.46 4.98
N HIS A 57 9.56 14.64 4.86
CA HIS A 57 8.13 14.73 4.57
C HIS A 57 7.81 14.03 3.23
N HIS A 58 6.64 13.41 3.13
CA HIS A 58 6.25 12.65 1.93
C HIS A 58 6.28 13.49 0.64
N THR A 59 6.07 14.80 0.71
CA THR A 59 6.18 15.72 -0.45
C THR A 59 7.60 15.83 -0.97
N THR A 60 8.62 15.72 -0.11
CA THR A 60 10.02 15.68 -0.51
C THR A 60 10.33 14.36 -1.23
N VAL A 61 9.78 13.24 -0.77
CA VAL A 61 9.90 11.94 -1.44
C VAL A 61 9.22 11.94 -2.81
N LEU A 62 8.03 12.53 -2.90
CA LEU A 62 7.32 12.75 -4.15
C LEU A 62 8.19 13.53 -5.14
N LYS A 63 8.72 14.67 -4.71
CA LYS A 63 9.59 15.53 -5.54
C LYS A 63 10.86 14.79 -5.99
N TYR A 64 11.48 14.04 -5.09
CA TYR A 64 12.64 13.19 -5.41
C TYR A 64 12.33 12.19 -6.55
N LEU A 65 11.17 11.53 -6.52
CA LEU A 65 10.78 10.59 -7.59
C LEU A 65 10.45 11.28 -8.91
N GLU A 66 9.87 12.49 -8.86
CA GLU A 66 9.64 13.33 -10.04
C GLU A 66 10.98 13.76 -10.67
N ASP A 67 11.93 14.18 -9.83
CA ASP A 67 13.27 14.58 -10.26
C ASP A 67 14.05 13.39 -10.82
N TYR A 68 13.95 12.21 -10.21
CA TYR A 68 14.51 10.97 -10.75
C TYR A 68 13.95 10.66 -12.14
N ALA A 69 12.62 10.68 -12.29
CA ALA A 69 11.97 10.40 -13.57
C ALA A 69 12.31 11.43 -14.65
N CYS A 70 12.50 12.69 -14.28
CA CYS A 70 12.95 13.75 -15.17
C CYS A 70 14.42 13.55 -15.58
N HIS A 71 15.31 13.32 -14.61
CA HIS A 71 16.74 13.13 -14.82
C HIS A 71 17.04 11.99 -15.80
N PHE A 72 16.35 10.86 -15.66
CA PHE A 72 16.49 9.70 -16.54
C PHE A 72 15.51 9.69 -17.72
N SER A 73 14.81 10.79 -17.99
CA SER A 73 13.88 10.95 -19.13
C SER A 73 12.78 9.88 -19.23
N LEU A 74 12.39 9.29 -18.10
CA LEU A 74 11.45 8.16 -18.03
C LEU A 74 10.03 8.55 -18.43
N LEU A 75 9.67 9.83 -18.27
CA LEU A 75 8.33 10.35 -18.56
C LEU A 75 7.89 10.10 -20.01
N THR A 76 8.85 10.08 -20.95
CA THR A 76 8.60 9.84 -22.38
C THR A 76 8.11 8.42 -22.67
N SER A 77 8.40 7.47 -21.78
CA SER A 77 8.04 6.06 -21.91
C SER A 77 6.74 5.70 -21.17
N ILE A 78 6.07 6.66 -20.55
CA ILE A 78 4.91 6.42 -19.70
C ILE A 78 3.64 6.97 -20.36
N LYS A 79 2.66 6.08 -20.58
CA LYS A 79 1.31 6.46 -21.00
C LYS A 79 0.44 6.67 -19.77
N PHE A 80 0.21 7.93 -19.40
CA PHE A 80 -0.72 8.27 -18.32
C PHE A 80 -2.18 8.17 -18.73
N GLY A 81 -3.09 8.11 -17.75
CA GLY A 81 -4.52 8.00 -18.02
C GLY A 81 -4.92 6.66 -18.64
N HIS A 82 -4.04 5.66 -18.62
CA HIS A 82 -4.27 4.33 -19.16
C HIS A 82 -4.37 3.33 -18.01
N ARG A 83 -5.48 2.58 -17.94
CA ARG A 83 -5.71 1.53 -16.95
C ARG A 83 -5.62 0.16 -17.60
N VAL A 84 -4.71 -0.67 -17.11
CA VAL A 84 -4.67 -2.10 -17.46
C VAL A 84 -5.88 -2.78 -16.84
N GLU A 85 -6.73 -3.39 -17.68
CA GLU A 85 -7.95 -4.07 -17.25
C GLU A 85 -7.76 -5.58 -17.21
N GLU A 86 -7.02 -6.13 -18.17
CA GLU A 86 -6.78 -7.57 -18.27
C GLU A 86 -5.42 -7.88 -18.90
N VAL A 87 -4.81 -8.96 -18.46
CA VAL A 87 -3.57 -9.56 -18.96
C VAL A 87 -3.79 -11.06 -19.08
N SER A 88 -3.49 -11.59 -20.25
CA SER A 88 -3.55 -13.02 -20.54
C SER A 88 -2.38 -13.46 -21.43
N PRO A 89 -1.97 -14.74 -21.35
CA PRO A 89 -1.02 -15.30 -22.30
C PRO A 89 -1.57 -15.23 -23.74
N ALA A 90 -0.70 -15.06 -24.72
CA ALA A 90 -1.02 -15.08 -26.14
C ALA A 90 0.06 -15.79 -26.94
N ALA A 91 -0.33 -16.61 -27.93
CA ALA A 91 0.63 -17.23 -28.84
C ALA A 91 1.31 -16.17 -29.72
N ALA A 92 2.65 -16.13 -29.72
CA ALA A 92 3.39 -15.31 -30.67
C ALA A 92 3.50 -16.03 -32.03
N HIS A 93 3.76 -15.26 -33.08
CA HIS A 93 3.86 -15.75 -34.46
C HIS A 93 5.02 -16.74 -34.70
N ASP A 94 6.01 -16.78 -33.80
CA ASP A 94 7.21 -17.63 -33.87
C ASP A 94 7.15 -18.84 -32.91
N GLY A 95 6.02 -19.07 -32.25
CA GLY A 95 5.86 -20.11 -31.24
C GLY A 95 6.35 -19.73 -29.84
N GLN A 96 6.89 -18.52 -29.65
CA GLN A 96 7.18 -18.00 -28.31
C GLN A 96 5.90 -17.52 -27.62
N MET A 97 5.92 -17.46 -26.29
CA MET A 97 4.81 -16.89 -25.53
C MET A 97 4.89 -15.36 -25.58
N SER A 98 3.76 -14.71 -25.81
CA SER A 98 3.59 -13.26 -25.68
C SER A 98 2.48 -12.96 -24.65
N TRP A 99 2.34 -11.70 -24.29
CA TRP A 99 1.31 -11.23 -23.37
C TRP A 99 0.35 -10.32 -24.10
N ARG A 100 -0.94 -10.64 -24.02
CA ARG A 100 -2.03 -9.74 -24.41
C ARG A 100 -2.36 -8.85 -23.23
N VAL A 101 -2.37 -7.53 -23.44
CA VAL A 101 -2.70 -6.54 -22.42
C VAL A 101 -3.84 -5.68 -22.92
N THR A 102 -4.98 -5.75 -22.23
CA THR A 102 -6.16 -4.92 -22.48
C THR A 102 -6.07 -3.66 -21.65
N VAL A 103 -6.11 -2.50 -22.30
CA VAL A 103 -5.90 -1.19 -21.70
C VAL A 103 -7.07 -0.27 -22.03
N ARG A 104 -7.65 0.35 -21.02
CA ARG A 104 -8.65 1.42 -21.17
C ARG A 104 -7.99 2.78 -21.05
N ASP A 105 -8.16 3.61 -22.07
CA ASP A 105 -7.87 5.05 -22.00
C ASP A 105 -8.99 5.75 -21.23
N LEU A 106 -8.67 6.33 -20.08
CA LEU A 106 -9.63 6.97 -19.18
C LEU A 106 -10.11 8.34 -19.69
N SER A 107 -9.47 8.92 -20.71
CA SER A 107 -9.87 10.18 -21.32
C SER A 107 -10.92 9.99 -22.41
N THR A 108 -10.82 8.90 -23.17
CA THR A 108 -11.73 8.56 -24.28
C THR A 108 -12.73 7.46 -23.92
N ASP A 109 -12.51 6.76 -22.80
CA ASP A 109 -13.19 5.53 -22.39
C ASP A 109 -13.09 4.37 -23.40
N LEU A 110 -12.15 4.49 -24.36
CA LEU A 110 -11.90 3.45 -25.36
C LEU A 110 -10.93 2.40 -24.82
N THR A 111 -11.22 1.14 -25.15
CA THR A 111 -10.37 0.01 -24.82
C THR A 111 -9.59 -0.42 -26.05
N HIS A 112 -8.29 -0.64 -25.89
CA HIS A 112 -7.43 -1.20 -26.92
C HIS A 112 -6.58 -2.34 -26.36
N VAL A 113 -6.12 -3.19 -27.25
CA VAL A 113 -5.28 -4.34 -26.92
C VAL A 113 -3.89 -4.11 -27.49
N THR A 114 -2.87 -4.35 -26.66
CA THR A 114 -1.47 -4.38 -27.09
C THR A 114 -0.85 -5.73 -26.75
N THR A 115 0.23 -6.08 -27.45
CA THR A 115 1.02 -7.27 -27.16
C THR A 115 2.45 -6.92 -26.78
N CYS A 116 3.07 -7.73 -25.93
CA CYS A 116 4.49 -7.62 -25.60
C CYS A 116 5.11 -8.99 -25.34
N TRP A 117 6.42 -9.11 -25.55
CA TRP A 117 7.16 -10.37 -25.32
C TRP A 117 7.45 -10.60 -23.83
N ALA A 118 7.66 -9.53 -23.07
CA ALA A 118 7.83 -9.56 -21.62
C ALA A 118 6.95 -8.52 -20.92
N LEU A 119 6.65 -8.80 -19.65
CA LEU A 119 5.76 -7.99 -18.82
C LEU A 119 6.31 -7.88 -17.40
N PHE A 120 6.44 -6.67 -16.89
CA PHE A 120 6.77 -6.42 -15.49
C PHE A 120 5.55 -5.85 -14.74
N ILE A 121 5.18 -6.50 -13.64
CA ILE A 121 4.08 -6.11 -12.78
C ILE A 121 4.61 -5.24 -11.64
N CYS A 122 4.26 -3.94 -11.69
CA CYS A 122 4.72 -2.91 -10.75
C CYS A 122 3.54 -2.15 -10.10
N ASN A 123 2.39 -2.79 -9.89
CA ASN A 123 1.18 -2.12 -9.40
C ASN A 123 1.17 -1.82 -7.89
N GLY A 124 2.20 -2.24 -7.16
CA GLY A 124 2.29 -2.13 -5.71
C GLY A 124 1.31 -3.04 -4.96
N HIS A 125 1.36 -2.99 -3.62
CA HIS A 125 0.59 -3.88 -2.75
C HIS A 125 0.06 -3.20 -1.48
N PHE A 126 0.02 -1.85 -1.45
CA PHE A 126 -0.44 -1.05 -0.30
C PHE A 126 -1.79 -0.34 -0.55
N SER A 127 -2.67 -0.96 -1.35
CA SER A 127 -3.95 -0.37 -1.76
C SER A 127 -5.18 -1.18 -1.36
N GLU A 128 -5.11 -2.52 -1.28
CA GLU A 128 -6.24 -3.35 -0.86
C GLU A 128 -6.17 -3.56 0.67
N PRO A 129 -7.09 -2.98 1.47
CA PRO A 129 -7.04 -3.10 2.93
C PRO A 129 -7.16 -4.54 3.42
N ASN A 130 -6.46 -4.88 4.50
CA ASN A 130 -6.59 -6.18 5.15
C ASN A 130 -7.44 -6.08 6.41
N PHE A 131 -8.67 -6.60 6.36
CA PHE A 131 -9.53 -6.73 7.53
C PHE A 131 -9.44 -8.16 8.09
N PRO A 132 -8.86 -8.38 9.28
CA PRO A 132 -8.90 -9.68 9.93
C PRO A 132 -10.32 -9.99 10.41
N GLU A 133 -10.62 -11.28 10.53
CA GLU A 133 -11.84 -11.74 11.19
C GLU A 133 -11.73 -11.50 12.70
N ILE A 134 -12.82 -10.97 13.27
CA ILE A 134 -13.02 -10.77 14.71
C ILE A 134 -14.42 -11.27 14.99
N GLU A 135 -14.56 -12.23 15.89
CA GLU A 135 -15.87 -12.78 16.25
C GLU A 135 -16.75 -11.68 16.89
N GLY A 136 -18.00 -11.56 16.46
CA GLY A 136 -18.94 -10.57 17.03
C GLY A 136 -18.80 -9.15 16.45
N ILE A 137 -17.87 -8.91 15.52
CA ILE A 137 -17.61 -7.57 14.95
C ILE A 137 -18.79 -6.99 14.16
N GLU A 138 -19.70 -7.85 13.70
CA GLU A 138 -20.95 -7.47 13.05
C GLU A 138 -21.95 -6.81 14.00
N LYS A 139 -21.83 -7.05 15.32
CA LYS A 139 -22.68 -6.45 16.35
C LYS A 139 -22.17 -5.09 16.83
N TYR A 140 -20.89 -4.81 16.60
CA TYR A 140 -20.25 -3.58 17.05
C TYR A 140 -20.89 -2.36 16.39
N ARG A 141 -21.41 -1.45 17.21
CA ARG A 141 -22.16 -0.26 16.75
C ARG A 141 -21.26 0.95 16.51
N GLY A 142 -20.01 0.90 16.95
CA GLY A 142 -19.03 1.95 16.72
C GLY A 142 -18.51 1.98 15.28
N GLN A 143 -17.70 2.98 14.97
CA GLN A 143 -17.18 3.15 13.62
C GLN A 143 -16.06 2.15 13.33
N ARG A 144 -16.06 1.57 12.13
CA ARG A 144 -15.02 0.68 11.63
C ARG A 144 -14.28 1.36 10.48
N LEU A 145 -12.97 1.49 10.60
CA LEU A 145 -12.15 2.20 9.61
C LEU A 145 -10.81 1.50 9.42
N HIS A 146 -10.30 1.38 8.18
CA HIS A 146 -8.92 0.95 7.96
C HIS A 146 -7.98 2.15 7.98
N SER A 147 -6.71 1.96 8.32
CA SER A 147 -5.69 3.01 8.22
C SER A 147 -5.62 3.64 6.83
N HIS A 148 -5.99 2.89 5.78
CA HIS A 148 -6.11 3.40 4.40
C HIS A 148 -7.04 4.61 4.28
N ASP A 149 -8.07 4.70 5.11
CA ASP A 149 -9.09 5.73 5.08
C ASP A 149 -8.96 6.78 6.19
N TYR A 150 -8.04 6.60 7.16
CA TYR A 150 -7.71 7.64 8.13
C TYR A 150 -7.15 8.89 7.39
N ARG A 151 -7.35 10.10 7.90
CA ARG A 151 -6.85 11.33 7.23
C ARG A 151 -6.24 12.32 8.19
N GLU A 152 -6.96 12.62 9.25
CA GLU A 152 -6.60 13.60 10.26
C GLU A 152 -7.13 13.17 11.63
N PRO A 153 -6.48 13.60 12.72
CA PRO A 153 -6.82 13.22 14.08
C PRO A 153 -8.09 13.91 14.59
N SER A 154 -8.45 15.07 14.02
CA SER A 154 -9.61 15.88 14.43
C SER A 154 -10.93 15.09 14.38
N ALA A 155 -11.08 14.17 13.43
CA ALA A 155 -12.23 13.28 13.30
C ALA A 155 -12.40 12.28 14.47
N PHE A 156 -11.39 12.18 15.34
CA PHE A 156 -11.36 11.28 16.49
C PHE A 156 -11.31 12.05 17.82
N LEU A 157 -11.53 13.36 17.79
CA LEU A 157 -11.57 14.19 19.00
C LEU A 157 -12.60 13.63 19.99
N ASP A 158 -12.18 13.48 21.25
CA ASP A 158 -12.97 12.91 22.35
C ASP A 158 -13.47 11.47 22.19
N ARG A 159 -13.05 10.75 21.14
CA ARG A 159 -13.41 9.36 20.92
C ARG A 159 -12.35 8.41 21.45
N ARG A 160 -12.78 7.27 21.99
CA ARG A 160 -11.92 6.15 22.35
C ARG A 160 -11.67 5.32 21.10
N VAL A 161 -10.40 5.20 20.69
CA VAL A 161 -10.04 4.49 19.46
C VAL A 161 -9.26 3.22 19.79
N MET A 162 -9.80 2.08 19.35
CA MET A 162 -9.09 0.81 19.34
C MET A 162 -8.26 0.72 18.05
N VAL A 163 -6.94 0.85 18.15
CA VAL A 163 -6.01 0.65 17.02
C VAL A 163 -5.58 -0.81 17.01
N LEU A 164 -5.90 -1.53 15.93
CA LEU A 164 -5.55 -2.93 15.75
C LEU A 164 -4.30 -3.08 14.86
N GLY A 165 -3.19 -3.48 15.45
CA GLY A 165 -1.89 -3.64 14.78
C GLY A 165 -0.90 -2.54 15.17
N ALA A 166 0.32 -2.94 15.52
CA ALA A 166 1.39 -2.05 15.95
C ALA A 166 2.57 -2.04 14.95
N GLY A 167 2.27 -2.09 13.65
CA GLY A 167 3.23 -1.72 12.61
C GLY A 167 3.36 -0.19 12.49
N ALA A 168 4.12 0.29 11.51
CA ALA A 168 4.37 1.73 11.30
C ALA A 168 3.08 2.57 11.36
N SER A 169 2.06 2.25 10.54
CA SER A 169 0.79 2.99 10.57
C SER A 169 0.06 2.94 11.91
N GLY A 170 0.15 1.83 12.64
CA GLY A 170 -0.51 1.70 13.95
C GLY A 170 0.12 2.58 15.01
N LEU A 171 1.46 2.67 14.99
CA LEU A 171 2.22 3.52 15.91
C LEU A 171 2.04 5.00 15.55
N ASP A 172 2.24 5.37 14.28
CA ASP A 172 2.16 6.77 13.84
C ASP A 172 0.76 7.35 14.09
N ILE A 173 -0.29 6.63 13.64
CA ILE A 173 -1.68 7.09 13.85
C ILE A 173 -2.06 7.03 15.32
N GLY A 174 -1.60 5.99 16.04
CA GLY A 174 -1.88 5.85 17.47
C GLY A 174 -1.29 6.97 18.31
N LEU A 175 -0.11 7.49 17.93
CA LEU A 175 0.54 8.61 18.62
C LEU A 175 -0.13 9.97 18.30
N GLU A 176 -0.82 10.08 17.17
CA GLU A 176 -1.50 11.31 16.75
C GLU A 176 -2.87 11.50 17.43
N ILE A 177 -3.53 10.42 17.83
CA ILE A 177 -4.88 10.43 18.41
C ILE A 177 -4.83 10.53 19.95
N ALA A 178 -5.74 11.31 20.53
CA ALA A 178 -5.70 11.67 21.95
C ALA A 178 -6.11 10.55 22.95
N LYS A 179 -6.89 9.54 22.54
CA LYS A 179 -7.37 8.45 23.43
C LYS A 179 -7.34 7.11 22.69
N VAL A 180 -6.23 6.38 22.81
CA VAL A 180 -5.95 5.17 22.01
C VAL A 180 -5.71 3.94 22.88
N PHE A 181 -6.33 2.84 22.50
CA PHE A 181 -5.96 1.49 22.90
C PHE A 181 -5.22 0.82 21.74
N LEU A 182 -3.92 0.55 21.90
CA LEU A 182 -3.11 -0.09 20.89
C LEU A 182 -3.08 -1.60 21.13
N SER A 183 -3.80 -2.36 20.32
CA SER A 183 -3.88 -3.82 20.39
C SER A 183 -3.01 -4.47 19.33
N HIS A 184 -2.20 -5.46 19.70
CA HIS A 184 -1.34 -6.20 18.76
C HIS A 184 -1.08 -7.64 19.19
N LYS A 185 -0.65 -8.47 18.23
CA LYS A 185 -0.32 -9.89 18.46
C LYS A 185 1.16 -10.16 18.79
N PHE A 186 1.99 -9.12 18.97
CA PHE A 186 3.38 -9.36 19.39
C PHE A 186 3.42 -10.06 20.76
N PRO A 187 4.33 -11.04 20.95
CA PRO A 187 4.41 -11.82 22.18
C PRO A 187 4.88 -10.98 23.37
N ILE A 188 5.64 -9.91 23.10
CA ILE A 188 6.16 -8.98 24.08
C ILE A 188 5.49 -7.63 23.85
N VAL A 189 5.10 -6.98 24.94
CA VAL A 189 4.66 -5.57 24.97
C VAL A 189 5.81 -4.73 24.40
N ILE A 190 5.53 -3.81 23.48
CA ILE A 190 6.56 -2.96 22.90
C ILE A 190 7.20 -2.18 24.07
N PRO A 191 8.51 -2.37 24.33
CA PRO A 191 9.18 -1.79 25.49
C PRO A 191 9.53 -0.32 25.19
N SER A 192 8.51 0.50 25.03
CA SER A 192 8.62 1.93 24.76
C SER A 192 7.76 2.69 25.75
N GLU A 193 8.23 3.87 26.15
CA GLU A 193 7.39 4.83 26.84
C GLU A 193 6.43 5.45 25.81
N PHE A 194 5.14 5.26 26.04
CA PHE A 194 4.09 5.89 25.26
C PHE A 194 3.51 7.06 26.06
N PRO A 195 2.99 8.11 25.40
CA PRO A 195 2.25 9.14 26.08
C PRO A 195 1.01 8.54 26.78
N ASN A 196 0.54 9.17 27.85
CA ASN A 196 -0.64 8.71 28.60
C ASN A 196 -1.92 8.58 27.75
N THR A 197 -1.93 9.21 26.57
CA THR A 197 -3.00 9.13 25.56
C THR A 197 -3.06 7.78 24.86
N LEU A 198 -1.95 7.02 24.82
CA LEU A 198 -1.84 5.73 24.15
C LEU A 198 -1.54 4.63 25.17
N ARG A 199 -2.53 3.77 25.39
CA ARG A 199 -2.40 2.59 26.24
C ARG A 199 -2.25 1.35 25.37
N GLN A 200 -1.14 0.64 25.53
CA GLN A 200 -1.00 -0.67 24.91
C GLN A 200 -1.85 -1.72 25.64
N VAL A 201 -2.56 -2.55 24.88
CA VAL A 201 -3.47 -3.58 25.39
C VAL A 201 -3.22 -4.92 24.70
N ARG A 202 -3.75 -6.00 25.28
CA ARG A 202 -3.65 -7.34 24.70
C ARG A 202 -4.44 -7.46 23.39
N ALA A 203 -4.20 -8.54 22.65
CA ALA A 203 -4.85 -8.78 21.36
C ALA A 203 -6.39 -8.89 21.54
N VAL A 204 -7.13 -8.29 20.62
CA VAL A 204 -8.60 -8.44 20.54
C VAL A 204 -8.93 -9.88 20.13
N VAL A 205 -9.90 -10.48 20.82
CA VAL A 205 -10.44 -11.82 20.53
C VAL A 205 -11.83 -11.71 19.93
N THR A 206 -12.74 -11.02 20.63
CA THR A 206 -14.13 -10.83 20.21
C THR A 206 -14.57 -9.38 20.38
N ALA A 207 -15.66 -9.03 19.70
CA ALA A 207 -16.33 -7.74 19.82
C ALA A 207 -17.77 -7.92 20.31
N ASN A 208 -18.28 -6.91 21.00
CA ASN A 208 -19.69 -6.78 21.34
C ASN A 208 -20.23 -5.43 20.84
N GLU A 209 -21.42 -5.01 21.26
CA GLU A 209 -22.05 -3.80 20.73
C GLU A 209 -21.26 -2.51 21.00
N THR A 210 -20.49 -2.46 22.09
CA THR A 210 -19.83 -1.23 22.59
C THR A 210 -18.30 -1.33 22.68
N GLY A 211 -17.71 -2.50 22.47
CA GLY A 211 -16.28 -2.69 22.67
C GLY A 211 -15.75 -4.08 22.34
N PHE A 212 -14.62 -4.41 22.95
CA PHE A 212 -13.79 -5.56 22.61
C PHE A 212 -13.35 -6.34 23.85
N VAL A 213 -13.35 -7.67 23.74
CA VAL A 213 -12.75 -8.57 24.74
C VAL A 213 -11.35 -8.94 24.29
N LEU A 214 -10.38 -8.81 25.18
CA LEU A 214 -8.98 -9.07 24.92
C LEU A 214 -8.57 -10.49 25.34
N THR A 215 -7.38 -10.94 24.94
CA THR A 215 -6.88 -12.30 25.26
C THR A 215 -6.66 -12.54 26.76
N ASP A 216 -6.55 -11.49 27.58
CA ASP A 216 -6.46 -11.60 29.04
C ASP A 216 -7.83 -11.53 29.73
N GLY A 217 -8.93 -11.51 28.97
CA GLY A 217 -10.29 -11.40 29.47
C GLY A 217 -10.75 -9.97 29.77
N THR A 218 -9.86 -8.97 29.65
CA THR A 218 -10.24 -7.57 29.88
C THR A 218 -11.22 -7.10 28.81
N HIS A 219 -12.22 -6.30 29.21
CA HIS A 219 -13.11 -5.61 28.29
C HIS A 219 -12.68 -4.15 28.10
N VAL A 220 -12.69 -3.70 26.86
CA VAL A 220 -12.35 -2.32 26.48
C VAL A 220 -13.48 -1.75 25.63
N GLU A 221 -14.13 -0.71 26.14
CA GLU A 221 -15.07 0.09 25.34
C GLU A 221 -14.33 1.06 24.41
N ALA A 222 -14.78 1.12 23.16
CA ALA A 222 -14.24 2.02 22.18
C ALA A 222 -15.32 2.47 21.21
N ASP A 223 -15.21 3.69 20.71
CA ASP A 223 -16.19 4.30 19.79
C ASP A 223 -15.78 4.12 18.32
N VAL A 224 -14.51 3.75 18.11
CA VAL A 224 -13.91 3.43 16.81
C VAL A 224 -12.99 2.22 16.94
N ILE A 225 -13.00 1.35 15.93
CA ILE A 225 -11.89 0.44 15.63
C ILE A 225 -11.18 0.88 14.34
N LEU A 226 -9.87 1.13 14.47
CA LEU A 226 -8.97 1.47 13.38
C LEU A 226 -8.09 0.26 13.03
N TYR A 227 -8.33 -0.35 11.89
CA TYR A 227 -7.56 -1.49 11.38
C TYR A 227 -6.24 -1.00 10.78
N CYS A 228 -5.15 -1.18 11.53
CA CYS A 228 -3.77 -0.95 11.11
C CYS A 228 -3.08 -2.29 10.78
N THR A 229 -3.80 -3.15 10.06
CA THR A 229 -3.50 -4.58 9.85
C THR A 229 -2.90 -4.91 8.48
N GLY A 230 -2.36 -3.89 7.81
CA GLY A 230 -1.65 -4.02 6.55
C GLY A 230 -2.58 -4.14 5.35
N TYR A 231 -2.08 -4.74 4.27
CA TYR A 231 -2.73 -4.77 2.97
C TYR A 231 -2.62 -6.16 2.34
N LYS A 232 -3.49 -6.43 1.37
CA LYS A 232 -3.51 -7.66 0.60
C LYS A 232 -2.83 -7.49 -0.76
N TYR A 233 -2.09 -8.51 -1.21
CA TYR A 233 -1.69 -8.60 -2.61
C TYR A 233 -2.92 -8.86 -3.48
N LYS A 234 -3.04 -8.12 -4.58
CA LYS A 234 -4.16 -8.27 -5.50
C LYS A 234 -3.74 -7.87 -6.91
N PHE A 235 -4.03 -8.74 -7.87
CA PHE A 235 -3.72 -8.53 -9.28
C PHE A 235 -5.00 -8.81 -10.10
N PRO A 236 -6.02 -7.94 -9.98
CA PRO A 236 -7.35 -8.23 -10.54
C PRO A 236 -7.36 -8.27 -12.07
N PHE A 237 -6.31 -7.73 -12.70
CA PHE A 237 -6.10 -7.74 -14.15
C PHE A 237 -5.39 -9.01 -14.64
N LEU A 238 -4.80 -9.83 -13.78
CA LEU A 238 -4.17 -11.08 -14.23
C LEU A 238 -5.24 -12.18 -14.33
N THR A 239 -5.40 -12.77 -15.51
CA THR A 239 -6.21 -13.98 -15.68
C THR A 239 -5.56 -15.18 -14.97
N GLY A 240 -6.34 -16.22 -14.65
CA GLY A 240 -5.82 -17.45 -14.02
C GLY A 240 -4.79 -18.19 -14.89
N GLU A 241 -4.83 -17.99 -16.21
CA GLU A 241 -3.90 -18.58 -17.16
C GLU A 241 -2.47 -18.05 -17.02
N CYS A 242 -2.28 -16.89 -16.37
CA CYS A 242 -0.98 -16.32 -16.05
C CYS A 242 -0.17 -17.17 -15.06
N GLY A 243 -0.78 -18.14 -14.36
CA GLY A 243 -0.09 -19.05 -13.45
C GLY A 243 0.41 -18.40 -12.16
N VAL A 244 -0.17 -17.27 -11.77
CA VAL A 244 0.14 -16.54 -10.54
C VAL A 244 -1.00 -16.72 -9.55
N GLU A 245 -0.69 -17.12 -8.33
CA GLU A 245 -1.67 -17.37 -7.28
C GLU A 245 -1.35 -16.54 -6.05
N VAL A 246 -2.39 -15.97 -5.43
CA VAL A 246 -2.27 -15.30 -4.13
C VAL A 246 -3.03 -16.11 -3.09
N LYS A 247 -2.31 -16.71 -2.15
CA LYS A 247 -2.88 -17.51 -1.05
C LYS A 247 -2.25 -17.07 0.27
N ASP A 248 -3.06 -16.93 1.31
CA ASP A 248 -2.60 -16.50 2.64
C ASP A 248 -1.76 -15.21 2.63
N ASN A 249 -2.13 -14.29 1.72
CA ASN A 249 -1.41 -13.05 1.43
C ASN A 249 0.05 -13.24 0.98
N HIS A 250 0.32 -14.34 0.28
CA HIS A 250 1.59 -14.67 -0.33
C HIS A 250 1.41 -14.89 -1.84
N VAL A 251 2.32 -14.34 -2.65
CA VAL A 251 2.31 -14.51 -4.11
C VAL A 251 3.16 -15.73 -4.47
N HIS A 252 2.51 -16.79 -4.94
CA HIS A 252 3.12 -18.06 -5.29
C HIS A 252 3.62 -18.09 -6.74
N ASN A 253 4.39 -19.13 -7.06
CA ASN A 253 4.94 -19.42 -8.39
C ASN A 253 5.96 -18.39 -8.89
N LEU A 254 6.69 -17.74 -7.97
CA LEU A 254 7.74 -16.78 -8.29
C LEU A 254 9.12 -17.27 -7.80
N HIS A 255 10.09 -17.36 -8.71
CA HIS A 255 11.49 -17.53 -8.33
C HIS A 255 12.03 -16.21 -7.77
N LYS A 256 12.64 -16.28 -6.58
CA LYS A 256 13.17 -15.13 -5.83
C LYS A 256 12.18 -13.97 -5.66
N HIS A 257 10.87 -14.27 -5.64
CA HIS A 257 9.78 -13.27 -5.60
C HIS A 257 9.75 -12.30 -6.79
N ILE A 258 10.37 -12.65 -7.91
CA ILE A 258 10.48 -11.80 -9.10
C ILE A 258 9.90 -12.52 -10.32
N ILE A 259 10.48 -13.65 -10.71
CA ILE A 259 10.20 -14.26 -12.03
C ILE A 259 9.13 -15.33 -11.92
N ASN A 260 8.09 -15.24 -12.76
CA ASN A 260 7.07 -16.26 -12.88
C ASN A 260 7.68 -17.57 -13.41
N ILE A 261 7.64 -18.63 -12.59
CA ILE A 261 8.29 -19.91 -12.91
C ILE A 261 7.63 -20.66 -14.07
N ARG A 262 6.36 -20.36 -14.35
CA ARG A 262 5.62 -20.96 -15.47
C ARG A 262 5.87 -20.22 -16.77
N TYR A 263 6.04 -18.90 -16.68
CA TYR A 263 6.29 -18.04 -17.84
C TYR A 263 7.41 -17.03 -17.51
N PRO A 264 8.69 -17.36 -17.76
CA PRO A 264 9.83 -16.54 -17.34
C PRO A 264 10.01 -15.23 -18.12
N THR A 265 8.98 -14.81 -18.87
CA THR A 265 8.87 -13.47 -19.46
C THR A 265 7.95 -12.54 -18.67
N MET A 266 7.35 -13.02 -17.57
CA MET A 266 6.62 -12.19 -16.61
C MET A 266 7.43 -12.03 -15.32
N GLY A 267 7.71 -10.77 -14.95
CA GLY A 267 8.38 -10.40 -13.72
C GLY A 267 7.50 -9.57 -12.79
N PHE A 268 7.77 -9.60 -11.50
CA PHE A 268 7.12 -8.80 -10.46
C PHE A 268 8.17 -7.97 -9.72
N ILE A 269 7.93 -6.66 -9.59
CA ILE A 269 8.87 -5.73 -8.97
C ILE A 269 8.23 -5.11 -7.73
N GLY A 270 8.99 -5.07 -6.62
CA GLY A 270 8.56 -4.47 -5.36
C GLY A 270 7.54 -5.29 -4.58
N LEU A 271 7.53 -6.61 -4.73
CA LEU A 271 6.67 -7.50 -3.91
C LEU A 271 7.12 -7.65 -2.46
N PRO A 272 8.42 -7.86 -2.15
CA PRO A 272 8.83 -8.06 -0.76
C PRO A 272 8.40 -6.91 0.15
N SER A 273 7.98 -7.25 1.37
CA SER A 273 7.57 -6.28 2.39
C SER A 273 8.61 -6.21 3.51
N ARG A 274 8.58 -5.13 4.31
CA ARG A 274 9.58 -4.84 5.37
C ARG A 274 11.01 -4.74 4.82
N VAL A 275 11.13 -4.02 3.72
CA VAL A 275 12.36 -3.81 2.96
C VAL A 275 12.57 -2.32 2.71
N ILE A 276 13.81 -1.95 2.38
CA ILE A 276 14.11 -0.63 1.86
C ILE A 276 13.81 -0.64 0.35
N VAL A 277 12.70 0.00 -0.03
CA VAL A 277 12.06 -0.24 -1.33
C VAL A 277 12.93 0.18 -2.52
N PHE A 278 13.46 1.41 -2.55
CA PHE A 278 14.13 1.91 -3.76
C PHE A 278 15.42 1.15 -4.10
N PRO A 279 16.33 0.86 -3.14
CA PRO A 279 17.47 0.01 -3.41
C PRO A 279 17.05 -1.39 -3.86
N LEU A 280 16.04 -2.00 -3.21
CA LEU A 280 15.57 -3.33 -3.59
C LEU A 280 15.07 -3.35 -5.05
N VAL A 281 14.17 -2.45 -5.43
CA VAL A 281 13.62 -2.47 -6.79
C VAL A 281 14.71 -2.18 -7.83
N ASN A 282 15.71 -1.36 -7.50
CA ASN A 282 16.89 -1.17 -8.34
C ASN A 282 17.62 -2.50 -8.58
N TYR A 283 17.90 -3.29 -7.53
CA TYR A 283 18.52 -4.60 -7.68
C TYR A 283 17.64 -5.63 -8.41
N GLN A 284 16.32 -5.53 -8.29
CA GLN A 284 15.40 -6.44 -9.00
C GLN A 284 15.39 -6.21 -10.52
N VAL A 285 15.69 -5.00 -11.00
CA VAL A 285 15.72 -4.66 -12.43
C VAL A 285 17.13 -4.61 -13.02
N SER A 286 18.17 -4.60 -12.19
CA SER A 286 19.56 -4.56 -12.63
C SER A 286 20.04 -5.93 -13.07
N SER A 287 20.69 -6.02 -14.24
CA SER A 287 21.44 -7.20 -14.65
C SER A 287 22.77 -7.25 -13.88
N HIS A 288 22.97 -8.30 -13.09
CA HIS A 288 24.26 -8.68 -12.53
C HIS A 288 24.75 -9.95 -13.22
#